data_AF-A0A1Z8MXW5-F1
#
_entry.id   AF-A0A1Z8MXW5-F1
#
_cell.length_a   1.000
_cell.length_b   1.000
_cell.length_c   1.000
_cell.angle_alpha   90.00
_cell.angle_beta   90.00
_cell.angle_gamma   90.00
#
_symmetry.space_group_name_H-M   'P 1'
#
loop_
_entity.id
_entity.type
_entity.pdbx_description
1 polymer ?
#
loop_
_entity_poly.entity_id
_entity_poly.type
_entity_poly.pdbx_seq_one_letter_code
_entity_poly.pdbx_strand_id
1 'polypeptide(L)'
;MFTYLKPGIRERLISEGKLFRIDETGAQVDVTHALPQGQRVINCMGPIPLPLARGEEHPTANWYATVRGTELAEVENLASNLREQGGQHLFANLASSMAINSVLEIGNAATSESPLVRVHSSCLTGDVFGSRRCECGPQYEAAIDRIAADPQGGYLVYMAGHEGRGIGLWAKAATYLLQDSGEDTYQANRSLGLPDDSRDFSDAASLLKFFGRGRPLRLLTNNPKKMEDLTAMGVPALTRVKHVSGVDEFNRNYLKAKRDWGHGLDDTDLS
;
A
#
# COMPACT_ATOMS: atom_id res chain seq x y z
N MET A 1 17.96 14.51 -11.18
CA MET A 1 18.08 14.07 -9.78
C MET A 1 17.17 12.84 -9.65
N PHE A 2 17.54 11.84 -8.85
CA PHE A 2 16.79 10.57 -8.81
C PHE A 2 16.65 10.02 -7.40
N THR A 3 17.61 10.31 -6.53
CA THR A 3 17.39 10.27 -5.08
C THR A 3 18.22 11.39 -4.43
N TYR A 4 17.81 11.84 -3.24
CA TYR A 4 18.62 12.76 -2.42
C TYR A 4 19.89 12.12 -1.82
N LEU A 5 20.16 10.85 -2.13
CA LEU A 5 21.35 10.10 -1.72
C LEU A 5 22.62 10.70 -2.34
N LYS A 6 23.76 10.48 -1.67
CA LYS A 6 25.08 10.85 -2.22
C LYS A 6 25.33 10.10 -3.54
N PRO A 7 25.89 10.74 -4.59
CA PRO A 7 26.06 10.12 -5.93
C PRO A 7 26.73 8.74 -5.92
N GLY A 8 27.86 8.58 -5.21
CA GLY A 8 28.55 7.29 -5.15
C GLY A 8 27.76 6.18 -4.44
N ILE A 9 26.91 6.52 -3.47
CA ILE A 9 26.00 5.53 -2.84
C ILE A 9 24.89 5.14 -3.82
N ARG A 10 24.34 6.12 -4.54
CA ARG A 10 23.30 5.88 -5.54
C ARG A 10 23.79 4.98 -6.66
N GLU A 11 24.95 5.29 -7.25
CA GLU A 11 25.56 4.46 -8.32
C GLU A 11 25.79 3.03 -7.86
N ARG A 12 26.30 2.86 -6.63
CA ARG A 12 26.45 1.55 -6.02
C ARG A 12 25.12 0.80 -5.91
N LEU A 13 24.08 1.43 -5.35
CA LEU A 13 22.76 0.79 -5.20
C LEU A 13 22.12 0.42 -6.54
N ILE A 14 22.32 1.23 -7.59
CA ILE A 14 21.86 0.92 -8.95
C ILE A 14 22.63 -0.30 -9.48
N SER A 15 23.95 -0.31 -9.36
CA SER A 15 24.77 -1.43 -9.84
C SER A 15 24.49 -2.76 -9.10
N GLU A 16 24.10 -2.66 -7.81
CA GLU A 16 23.66 -3.81 -7.00
C GLU A 16 22.20 -4.23 -7.31
N GLY A 17 21.49 -3.54 -8.21
CA GLY A 17 20.07 -3.80 -8.51
C GLY A 17 19.13 -3.44 -7.36
N LYS A 18 19.61 -2.74 -6.33
CA LYS A 18 18.85 -2.37 -5.12
C LYS A 18 18.08 -1.08 -5.25
N LEU A 19 18.36 -0.31 -6.29
CA LEU A 19 17.65 0.90 -6.62
C LEU A 19 17.34 0.85 -8.11
N PHE A 20 16.06 0.67 -8.42
CA PHE A 20 15.56 0.52 -9.78
C PHE A 20 14.24 1.27 -9.95
N ARG A 21 13.76 1.36 -11.19
CA ARG A 21 12.51 2.04 -11.53
C ARG A 21 11.66 1.14 -12.42
N ILE A 22 10.35 1.19 -12.22
CA ILE A 22 9.37 0.53 -13.08
C ILE A 22 8.36 1.53 -13.64
N ASP A 23 7.81 1.25 -14.81
CA ASP A 23 6.70 2.01 -15.39
C ASP A 23 5.32 1.43 -15.01
N GLU A 24 4.26 2.04 -15.55
CA GLU A 24 2.87 1.63 -15.34
C GLU A 24 2.52 0.21 -15.84
N THR A 25 3.32 -0.33 -16.77
CA THR A 25 3.20 -1.71 -17.27
C THR A 25 3.91 -2.71 -16.37
N GLY A 26 4.70 -2.24 -15.41
CA GLY A 26 5.56 -3.07 -14.57
C GLY A 26 6.89 -3.44 -15.23
N ALA A 27 7.26 -2.80 -16.35
CA ALA A 27 8.55 -2.99 -16.98
C ALA A 27 9.62 -2.16 -16.26
N GLN A 28 10.82 -2.72 -16.09
CA GLN A 28 11.96 -1.94 -15.60
C GLN A 28 12.37 -0.90 -16.65
N VAL A 29 12.60 0.31 -16.19
CA VAL A 29 13.07 1.43 -17.01
C VAL A 29 14.40 1.94 -16.49
N ASP A 30 15.21 2.47 -17.39
CA ASP A 30 16.53 2.98 -17.04
C ASP A 30 16.42 4.14 -16.04
N VAL A 31 17.11 3.98 -14.91
CA VAL A 31 17.17 4.95 -13.82
C VAL A 31 18.02 6.18 -14.17
N THR A 32 18.92 6.05 -15.14
CA THR A 32 19.86 7.10 -15.56
C THR A 32 19.23 8.10 -16.55
N HIS A 33 18.18 7.68 -17.26
CA HIS A 33 17.48 8.54 -18.20
C HIS A 33 16.42 9.41 -17.51
N ALA A 34 16.32 10.66 -17.98
CA ALA A 34 15.24 11.57 -17.62
C ALA A 34 13.91 11.02 -18.12
N LEU A 35 12.87 11.18 -17.31
CA LEU A 35 11.55 10.67 -17.64
C LEU A 35 10.84 11.57 -18.64
N PRO A 36 10.15 11.00 -19.65
CA PRO A 36 9.18 11.74 -20.44
C PRO A 36 8.11 12.37 -19.54
N GLN A 37 7.71 13.59 -19.87
CA GLN A 37 6.69 14.32 -19.13
C GLN A 37 5.36 13.54 -19.17
N GLY A 38 4.75 13.32 -18.00
CA GLY A 38 3.46 12.62 -17.87
C GLY A 38 3.54 11.11 -17.73
N GLN A 39 4.72 10.48 -17.81
CA GLN A 39 4.84 9.04 -17.59
C GLN A 39 4.80 8.71 -16.09
N ARG A 40 3.92 7.79 -15.69
CA ARG A 40 3.87 7.27 -14.32
C ARG A 40 4.96 6.23 -14.13
N VAL A 41 5.83 6.48 -13.16
CA VAL A 41 6.89 5.55 -12.76
C VAL A 41 6.96 5.43 -11.26
N ILE A 42 7.44 4.29 -10.81
CA ILE A 42 7.66 3.98 -9.40
C ILE A 42 9.14 3.68 -9.22
N ASN A 43 9.77 4.39 -8.30
CA ASN A 43 11.13 4.12 -7.87
C ASN A 43 11.06 3.11 -6.73
N CYS A 44 11.86 2.06 -6.82
CA CYS A 44 11.87 0.94 -5.89
C CYS A 44 13.25 0.83 -5.26
N MET A 45 13.28 0.66 -3.93
CA MET A 45 14.47 0.45 -3.14
C MET A 45 14.36 -0.86 -2.35
N GLY A 46 15.24 -1.82 -2.62
CA GLY A 46 15.24 -3.15 -2.02
C GLY A 46 15.78 -4.23 -2.96
N PRO A 47 15.81 -5.50 -2.57
CA PRO A 47 15.22 -6.03 -1.33
C PRO A 47 16.02 -5.64 -0.08
N ILE A 48 15.30 -5.34 1.00
CA ILE A 48 15.83 -5.13 2.34
C ILE A 48 15.30 -6.28 3.21
N PRO A 49 16.16 -7.16 3.75
CA PRO A 49 15.71 -8.20 4.68
C PRO A 49 15.06 -7.56 5.91
N LEU A 50 13.80 -7.91 6.15
CA LEU A 50 12.98 -7.35 7.22
C LEU A 50 12.40 -8.50 8.06
N PRO A 51 13.04 -8.85 9.18
CA PRO A 51 12.49 -9.81 10.14
C PRO A 51 11.16 -9.29 10.71
N LEU A 52 10.12 -10.12 10.68
CA LEU A 52 8.80 -9.78 11.20
C LEU A 52 8.56 -10.44 12.55
N ALA A 53 8.09 -9.66 13.52
CA ALA A 53 7.63 -10.18 14.80
C ALA A 53 6.21 -10.78 14.63
N ARG A 54 6.13 -12.08 14.29
CA ARG A 54 4.88 -12.81 14.08
C ARG A 54 4.94 -14.20 14.72
N GLY A 55 3.98 -14.51 15.59
CA GLY A 55 3.82 -15.82 16.22
C GLY A 55 5.15 -16.39 16.73
N GLU A 56 5.34 -17.70 16.55
CA GLU A 56 6.61 -18.39 16.83
C GLU A 56 7.55 -18.45 15.62
N GLU A 57 7.02 -18.34 14.39
CA GLU A 57 7.78 -18.61 13.15
C GLU A 57 8.54 -17.41 12.56
N HIS A 58 8.39 -16.20 13.12
CA HIS A 58 9.19 -14.99 12.80
C HIS A 58 9.72 -14.90 11.35
N PRO A 59 8.84 -14.83 10.34
CA PRO A 59 9.27 -14.85 8.95
C PRO A 59 10.09 -13.59 8.61
N THR A 60 11.07 -13.73 7.73
CA THR A 60 11.80 -12.59 7.16
C THR A 60 11.21 -12.25 5.79
N ALA A 61 10.72 -11.02 5.64
CA ALA A 61 10.27 -10.51 4.35
C ALA A 61 11.43 -9.85 3.59
N ASN A 62 11.40 -9.94 2.26
CA ASN A 62 12.15 -9.03 1.41
C ASN A 62 11.29 -7.77 1.22
N TRP A 63 11.67 -6.68 1.90
CA TRP A 63 10.96 -5.41 1.82
C TRP A 63 11.49 -4.54 0.69
N TYR A 64 10.56 -3.89 -0.02
CA TYR A 64 10.83 -2.87 -1.01
C TYR A 64 10.08 -1.60 -0.64
N ALA A 65 10.80 -0.50 -0.46
CA ALA A 65 10.23 0.83 -0.34
C ALA A 65 9.97 1.40 -1.74
N THR A 66 8.78 1.91 -2.00
CA THR A 66 8.38 2.35 -3.32
C THR A 66 7.73 3.73 -3.29
N VAL A 67 8.05 4.57 -4.27
CA VAL A 67 7.54 5.96 -4.34
C VAL A 67 7.37 6.40 -5.78
N ARG A 68 6.31 7.19 -6.05
CA ARG A 68 6.08 7.75 -7.39
C ARG A 68 7.22 8.68 -7.79
N GLY A 69 7.56 8.69 -9.08
CA GLY A 69 8.55 9.60 -9.65
C GLY A 69 8.23 11.06 -9.44
N THR A 70 6.96 11.45 -9.51
CA THR A 70 6.49 12.82 -9.29
C THR A 70 6.70 13.28 -7.86
N GLU A 71 6.30 12.47 -6.89
CA GLU A 71 6.47 12.77 -5.45
C GLU A 71 7.96 12.86 -5.08
N LEU A 72 8.77 11.96 -5.64
CA LEU A 72 10.21 12.00 -5.42
C LEU A 72 10.85 13.26 -6.03
N ALA A 73 10.46 13.65 -7.24
CA ALA A 73 10.99 14.83 -7.91
C ALA A 73 10.70 16.14 -7.14
N GLU A 74 9.51 16.27 -6.56
CA GLU A 74 9.14 17.43 -5.71
C GLU A 74 10.04 17.53 -4.48
N VAL A 75 10.25 16.40 -3.79
CA VAL A 75 11.16 16.32 -2.64
C VAL A 75 12.60 16.59 -3.05
N GLU A 76 13.05 16.07 -4.18
CA GLU A 76 14.42 16.31 -4.65
C GLU A 76 14.68 17.78 -4.97
N ASN A 77 13.74 18.44 -5.65
CA ASN A 77 13.84 19.86 -5.96
C ASN A 77 13.94 20.68 -4.67
N LEU A 78 13.06 20.41 -3.70
CA LEU A 78 13.08 21.11 -2.42
C LEU A 78 14.33 20.75 -1.57
N ALA A 79 14.85 19.52 -1.65
CA ALA A 79 16.08 19.10 -0.97
C ALA A 79 17.36 19.68 -1.59
N SER A 80 17.38 19.95 -2.90
CA SER A 80 18.48 20.68 -3.55
C SER A 80 18.53 22.12 -3.04
N ASN A 81 17.39 22.81 -3.10
CA ASN A 81 17.24 24.19 -2.63
C ASN A 81 17.65 24.34 -1.16
N LEU A 82 17.25 23.40 -0.30
CA LEU A 82 17.55 23.44 1.14
C LEU A 82 19.02 23.14 1.48
N ARG A 83 19.69 22.29 0.68
CA ARG A 83 21.13 22.04 0.84
C ARG A 83 21.97 23.25 0.46
N GLU A 84 21.55 24.00 -0.54
CA GLU A 84 22.19 25.25 -0.96
C GLU A 84 22.04 26.35 0.11
N GLN A 85 20.97 26.33 0.90
CA GLN A 85 20.65 27.36 1.90
C GLN A 85 21.01 27.00 3.35
N GLY A 86 21.65 25.84 3.60
CA GLY A 86 22.04 25.41 4.96
C GLY A 86 20.88 24.98 5.87
N GLY A 87 19.70 24.69 5.30
CA GLY A 87 18.46 24.41 6.04
C GLY A 87 18.26 22.94 6.45
N GLN A 88 19.24 22.29 7.07
CA GLN A 88 19.16 20.86 7.44
C GLN A 88 17.93 20.50 8.31
N HIS A 89 17.42 21.45 9.10
CA HIS A 89 16.20 21.29 9.91
C HIS A 89 14.90 21.20 9.08
N LEU A 90 14.92 21.63 7.82
CA LEU A 90 13.76 21.59 6.90
C LEU A 90 13.67 20.26 6.15
N PHE A 91 14.65 19.36 6.29
CA PHE A 91 14.59 18.00 5.72
C PHE A 91 13.48 17.14 6.32
N ALA A 92 13.06 17.42 7.56
CA ALA A 92 11.90 16.76 8.15
C ALA A 92 10.59 17.10 7.43
N ASN A 93 10.44 18.36 6.97
CA ASN A 93 9.25 18.83 6.23
C ASN A 93 9.18 18.29 4.80
N LEU A 94 10.34 17.92 4.24
CA LEU A 94 10.45 17.23 2.97
C LEU A 94 9.92 15.79 3.04
N ALA A 95 10.36 15.06 4.07
CA ALA A 95 9.98 13.66 4.25
C ALA A 95 8.48 13.48 4.57
N SER A 96 7.84 14.48 5.19
CA SER A 96 6.41 14.41 5.53
C SER A 96 5.47 14.40 4.33
N SER A 97 5.94 14.79 3.14
CA SER A 97 5.11 14.85 1.93
C SER A 97 5.18 13.60 1.07
N MET A 98 6.05 12.63 1.39
CA MET A 98 6.22 11.41 0.61
C MET A 98 5.33 10.28 1.15
N ALA A 99 4.42 9.79 0.33
CA ALA A 99 3.73 8.54 0.60
C ALA A 99 4.60 7.37 0.11
N ILE A 100 5.40 6.80 0.99
CA ILE A 100 6.20 5.60 0.66
C ILE A 100 5.31 4.37 0.73
N ASN A 101 4.89 3.86 -0.42
CA ASN A 101 4.28 2.55 -0.51
C ASN A 101 5.34 1.47 -0.22
N SER A 102 4.89 0.28 0.18
CA SER A 102 5.80 -0.81 0.52
C SER A 102 5.32 -2.12 -0.09
N VAL A 103 6.27 -2.95 -0.52
CA VAL A 103 6.01 -4.34 -0.89
C VAL A 103 6.77 -5.25 0.05
N LEU A 104 6.06 -6.17 0.70
CA LEU A 104 6.65 -7.27 1.45
C LEU A 104 6.53 -8.53 0.60
N GLU A 105 7.66 -9.02 0.11
CA GLU A 105 7.76 -10.36 -0.48
C GLU A 105 8.08 -11.34 0.65
N ILE A 106 7.22 -12.36 0.81
CA ILE A 106 7.32 -13.32 1.90
C ILE A 106 7.33 -14.73 1.31
N GLY A 107 8.24 -15.58 1.79
CA GLY A 107 8.41 -16.94 1.28
C GLY A 107 9.03 -16.95 -0.12
N ASN A 108 8.64 -17.93 -0.94
CA ASN A 108 9.17 -18.17 -2.29
C ASN A 108 8.36 -17.45 -3.40
N ALA A 109 7.73 -16.32 -3.10
CA ALA A 109 6.79 -15.63 -4.01
C ALA A 109 7.42 -15.29 -5.38
N ALA A 110 8.72 -14.99 -5.42
CA ALA A 110 9.44 -14.68 -6.65
C ALA A 110 9.49 -15.85 -7.64
N THR A 111 9.48 -17.10 -7.18
CA THR A 111 9.58 -18.31 -8.02
C THR A 111 8.29 -19.13 -8.08
N SER A 112 7.30 -18.77 -7.28
CA SER A 112 6.00 -19.44 -7.19
C SER A 112 5.12 -19.27 -8.45
N GLU A 113 4.24 -20.22 -8.75
CA GLU A 113 3.37 -20.19 -9.92
C GLU A 113 2.13 -19.30 -9.72
N SER A 114 1.60 -19.26 -8.50
CA SER A 114 0.43 -18.47 -8.14
C SER A 114 0.52 -17.94 -6.70
N PRO A 115 1.35 -16.90 -6.46
CA PRO A 115 1.54 -16.34 -5.14
C PRO A 115 0.26 -15.69 -4.60
N LEU A 116 0.10 -15.76 -3.29
CA LEU A 116 -0.97 -15.06 -2.59
C LEU A 116 -0.64 -13.57 -2.50
N VAL A 117 -1.60 -12.69 -2.77
CA VAL A 117 -1.35 -11.24 -2.76
C VAL A 117 -2.36 -10.49 -1.92
N ARG A 118 -1.91 -9.45 -1.22
CA ARG A 118 -2.76 -8.51 -0.48
C ARG A 118 -2.39 -7.09 -0.89
N VAL A 119 -3.36 -6.33 -1.38
CA VAL A 119 -3.24 -4.87 -1.47
C VAL A 119 -3.90 -4.26 -0.24
N HIS A 120 -3.11 -3.85 0.73
CA HIS A 120 -3.55 -3.28 2.00
C HIS A 120 -3.56 -1.75 1.92
N SER A 121 -4.67 -1.13 2.29
CA SER A 121 -4.75 0.33 2.42
C SER A 121 -4.37 0.71 3.84
N SER A 122 -3.46 1.66 4.00
CA SER A 122 -2.96 2.06 5.31
C SER A 122 -4.07 2.50 6.25
N CYS A 123 -3.89 2.14 7.52
CA CYS A 123 -4.79 2.56 8.59
C CYS A 123 -4.00 2.62 9.90
N LEU A 124 -3.44 3.78 10.25
CA LEU A 124 -2.61 3.96 11.44
C LEU A 124 -3.32 3.46 12.71
N THR A 125 -4.58 3.85 12.88
CA THR A 125 -5.36 3.48 14.06
C THR A 125 -5.54 1.96 14.17
N GLY A 126 -5.75 1.26 13.06
CA GLY A 126 -5.97 -0.19 13.07
C GLY A 126 -4.66 -0.96 13.09
N ASP A 127 -3.78 -0.66 12.13
CA ASP A 127 -2.53 -1.38 11.88
C ASP A 127 -1.49 -1.19 13.00
N VAL A 128 -1.47 -0.03 13.65
CA VAL A 128 -0.43 0.32 14.65
C VAL A 128 -1.02 0.45 16.06
N PHE A 129 -2.15 1.14 16.23
CA PHE A 129 -2.72 1.36 17.57
C PHE A 129 -3.67 0.25 18.04
N GLY A 130 -3.95 -0.76 17.20
CA GLY A 130 -4.84 -1.86 17.56
C GLY A 130 -6.31 -1.43 17.75
N SER A 131 -6.74 -0.37 17.06
CA SER A 131 -8.12 0.10 17.14
C SER A 131 -9.11 -0.96 16.69
N ARG A 132 -10.13 -1.18 17.52
CA ARG A 132 -11.26 -2.07 17.25
C ARG A 132 -12.41 -1.42 16.47
N ARG A 133 -12.33 -0.12 16.17
CA ARG A 133 -13.35 0.61 15.37
C ARG A 133 -13.43 0.13 13.92
N CYS A 134 -12.38 -0.53 13.42
CA CYS A 134 -12.31 -1.11 12.08
C CYS A 134 -11.56 -2.44 12.12
N GLU A 135 -11.62 -3.22 11.05
CA GLU A 135 -10.94 -4.50 10.96
C GLU A 135 -9.55 -4.43 10.28
N CYS A 136 -9.03 -3.22 10.00
CA CYS A 136 -7.81 -3.02 9.22
C CYS A 136 -6.58 -3.72 9.82
N GLY A 137 -6.34 -3.57 11.13
CA GLY A 137 -5.23 -4.23 11.83
C GLY A 137 -5.31 -5.74 11.72
N PRO A 138 -6.40 -6.39 12.18
CA PRO A 138 -6.58 -7.83 12.03
C PRO A 138 -6.51 -8.34 10.58
N GLN A 139 -6.91 -7.55 9.57
CA GLN A 139 -6.73 -7.91 8.16
C GLN A 139 -5.26 -7.83 7.72
N TYR A 140 -4.52 -6.82 8.16
CA TYR A 140 -3.09 -6.70 7.89
C TYR A 140 -2.33 -7.91 8.43
N GLU A 141 -2.57 -8.25 9.70
CA GLU A 141 -1.92 -9.38 10.37
C GLU A 141 -2.30 -10.71 9.73
N ALA A 142 -3.60 -10.96 9.57
CA ALA A 142 -4.07 -12.19 8.93
C ALA A 142 -3.58 -12.34 7.47
N ALA A 143 -3.33 -11.24 6.76
CA ALA A 143 -2.77 -11.32 5.42
C ALA A 143 -1.31 -11.79 5.44
N ILE A 144 -0.50 -11.25 6.35
CA ILE A 144 0.90 -11.67 6.51
C ILE A 144 0.96 -13.14 6.92
N ASP A 145 0.17 -13.56 7.92
CA ASP A 145 0.18 -14.92 8.42
C ASP A 145 -0.26 -15.91 7.33
N ARG A 146 -1.33 -15.59 6.60
CA ARG A 146 -1.79 -16.42 5.48
C ARG A 146 -0.79 -16.50 4.35
N ILE A 147 -0.08 -15.40 4.06
CA ILE A 147 0.98 -15.41 3.05
C ILE A 147 2.17 -16.27 3.50
N ALA A 148 2.58 -16.14 4.76
CA ALA A 148 3.71 -16.88 5.31
C ALA A 148 3.42 -18.39 5.38
N ALA A 149 2.18 -18.77 5.72
CA ALA A 149 1.75 -20.16 5.78
C ALA A 149 1.43 -20.78 4.40
N ASP A 150 1.30 -19.98 3.35
CA ASP A 150 1.03 -20.48 2.01
C ASP A 150 2.33 -21.03 1.38
N PRO A 151 2.36 -22.28 0.87
CA PRO A 151 3.57 -22.87 0.28
C PRO A 151 4.05 -22.12 -0.99
N GLN A 152 3.20 -21.28 -1.56
CA GLN A 152 3.50 -20.42 -2.70
C GLN A 152 4.03 -19.04 -2.29
N GLY A 153 4.11 -18.76 -0.99
CA GLY A 153 4.43 -17.45 -0.46
C GLY A 153 3.50 -16.36 -0.99
N GLY A 154 3.98 -15.13 -0.98
CA GLY A 154 3.17 -14.04 -1.48
C GLY A 154 3.75 -12.64 -1.35
N TYR A 155 2.92 -11.67 -1.73
CA TYR A 155 3.23 -10.25 -1.68
C TYR A 155 2.16 -9.48 -0.90
N LEU A 156 2.59 -8.63 0.03
CA LEU A 156 1.73 -7.60 0.61
C LEU A 156 2.16 -6.23 0.07
N VAL A 157 1.28 -5.57 -0.66
CA VAL A 157 1.44 -4.18 -1.10
C VAL A 157 0.73 -3.27 -0.10
N TYR A 158 1.50 -2.52 0.69
CA TYR A 158 1.01 -1.55 1.67
C TYR A 158 0.94 -0.17 1.01
N MET A 159 -0.28 0.34 0.84
CA MET A 159 -0.55 1.63 0.21
C MET A 159 -0.59 2.74 1.26
N ALA A 160 0.52 3.43 1.46
CA ALA A 160 0.70 4.41 2.54
C ALA A 160 -0.21 5.64 2.38
N GLY A 161 -0.46 6.08 1.14
CA GLY A 161 -1.35 7.21 0.85
C GLY A 161 -2.85 6.93 0.97
N HIS A 162 -3.26 5.72 1.35
CA HIS A 162 -4.68 5.33 1.37
C HIS A 162 -5.39 5.54 2.72
N GLU A 163 -4.75 6.21 3.68
CA GLU A 163 -5.33 6.48 4.99
C GLU A 163 -6.69 7.17 4.85
N GLY A 164 -7.67 6.74 5.65
CA GLY A 164 -9.04 7.26 5.59
C GLY A 164 -9.76 7.03 4.25
N ARG A 165 -9.34 6.06 3.42
CA ARG A 165 -9.79 5.93 2.02
C ARG A 165 -9.27 7.05 1.11
N GLY A 166 -8.05 7.54 1.37
CA GLY A 166 -7.37 8.55 0.57
C GLY A 166 -7.64 10.00 1.00
N ILE A 167 -8.49 10.23 2.00
CA ILE A 167 -8.73 11.57 2.57
C ILE A 167 -7.68 11.97 3.62
N GLY A 168 -6.84 11.03 4.06
CA GLY A 168 -5.81 11.24 5.07
C GLY A 168 -6.32 11.11 6.51
N LEU A 169 -5.36 11.06 7.45
CA LEU A 169 -5.63 10.78 8.86
C LEU A 169 -6.43 11.88 9.56
N TRP A 170 -6.16 13.15 9.24
CA TRP A 170 -6.83 14.30 9.85
C TRP A 170 -8.32 14.29 9.56
N ALA A 171 -8.68 14.17 8.27
CA ALA A 171 -10.06 14.08 7.84
C ALA A 171 -10.76 12.84 8.44
N LYS A 172 -10.09 11.69 8.48
CA LYS A 172 -10.61 10.50 9.17
C LYS A 172 -10.92 10.76 10.65
N ALA A 173 -10.05 11.47 11.37
CA ALA A 173 -10.29 11.83 12.76
C ALA A 173 -11.53 12.74 12.90
N ALA A 174 -11.71 13.70 12.00
CA ALA A 174 -12.92 14.53 11.94
C ALA A 174 -14.17 13.68 11.66
N THR A 175 -14.11 12.74 10.70
CA THR A 175 -15.22 11.81 10.41
C THR A 175 -15.58 10.98 11.64
N TYR A 176 -14.61 10.53 12.43
CA TYR A 176 -14.87 9.82 13.69
C TYR A 176 -15.58 10.68 14.72
N LEU A 177 -15.22 11.96 14.88
CA LEU A 177 -15.92 12.87 15.79
C LEU A 177 -17.38 13.08 15.37
N LEU A 178 -17.64 13.21 14.07
CA LEU A 178 -19.00 13.34 13.54
C LEU A 178 -19.81 12.05 13.73
N GLN A 179 -19.19 10.89 13.53
CA GLN A 179 -19.83 9.59 13.82
C GLN A 179 -20.16 9.42 15.30
N ASP A 180 -19.22 9.80 16.19
CA ASP A 180 -19.44 9.78 17.63
C ASP A 180 -20.57 10.77 18.05
N SER A 181 -20.86 11.78 17.22
CA SER A 181 -21.99 12.70 17.38
C SER A 181 -23.31 12.24 16.74
N GLY A 182 -23.33 11.06 16.10
CA GLY A 182 -24.53 10.42 15.58
C GLY A 182 -24.67 10.38 14.06
N GLU A 183 -23.71 10.92 13.30
CA GLU A 183 -23.70 10.79 11.84
C GLU A 183 -23.31 9.38 11.39
N ASP A 184 -23.91 8.87 10.32
CA ASP A 184 -23.35 7.68 9.66
C ASP A 184 -22.05 8.02 8.90
N THR A 185 -21.30 7.00 8.47
CA THR A 185 -20.02 7.20 7.79
C THR A 185 -20.10 8.08 6.53
N TYR A 186 -21.23 8.02 5.80
CA TYR A 186 -21.42 8.78 4.57
C TYR A 186 -21.90 10.20 4.84
N GLN A 187 -22.79 10.37 5.83
CA GLN A 187 -23.17 11.68 6.34
C GLN A 187 -21.92 12.45 6.77
N ALA A 188 -21.05 11.83 7.58
CA ALA A 188 -19.84 12.46 8.07
C ALA A 188 -18.89 12.91 6.93
N ASN A 189 -18.72 12.09 5.88
CA ASN A 189 -17.92 12.49 4.71
C ASN A 189 -18.56 13.67 3.96
N ARG A 190 -19.87 13.63 3.72
CA ARG A 190 -20.60 14.72 3.04
C ARG A 190 -20.58 16.02 3.84
N SER A 191 -20.75 15.96 5.16
CA SER A 191 -20.67 17.11 6.07
C SER A 191 -19.31 17.80 6.01
N LEU A 192 -18.24 17.03 5.75
CA LEU A 192 -16.88 17.53 5.56
C LEU A 192 -16.56 17.93 4.10
N GLY A 193 -17.51 17.77 3.16
CA GLY A 193 -17.29 18.03 1.73
C GLY A 193 -16.31 17.05 1.08
N LEU A 194 -16.14 15.85 1.64
CA LEU A 194 -15.16 14.87 1.20
C LEU A 194 -15.80 13.81 0.28
N PRO A 195 -15.04 13.28 -0.69
CA PRO A 195 -15.46 12.13 -1.49
C PRO A 195 -15.53 10.84 -0.63
N ASP A 196 -16.44 9.93 -0.99
CA ASP A 196 -16.65 8.67 -0.26
C ASP A 196 -15.46 7.68 -0.36
N ASP A 197 -14.72 7.74 -1.47
CA ASP A 197 -13.52 6.94 -1.70
C ASP A 197 -12.61 7.64 -2.73
N SER A 198 -11.38 8.00 -2.32
CA SER A 198 -10.37 8.63 -3.17
C SER A 198 -9.17 7.72 -3.46
N ARG A 199 -9.28 6.42 -3.15
CA ARG A 199 -8.16 5.51 -3.33
C ARG A 199 -7.85 5.29 -4.80
N ASP A 200 -6.56 5.40 -5.12
CA ASP A 200 -6.01 5.13 -6.44
C ASP A 200 -5.12 3.89 -6.38
N PHE A 201 -5.56 2.79 -6.98
CA PHE A 201 -4.82 1.53 -6.99
C PHE A 201 -3.80 1.41 -8.13
N SER A 202 -3.52 2.49 -8.88
CA SER A 202 -2.59 2.46 -10.01
C SER A 202 -1.19 1.98 -9.62
N ASP A 203 -0.62 2.47 -8.51
CA ASP A 203 0.70 1.99 -8.07
C ASP A 203 0.67 0.51 -7.70
N ALA A 204 -0.39 0.08 -7.00
CA ALA A 204 -0.55 -1.33 -6.66
C ALA A 204 -0.61 -2.19 -7.92
N ALA A 205 -1.31 -1.75 -8.97
CA ALA A 205 -1.37 -2.46 -10.23
C ALA A 205 0.02 -2.59 -10.88
N SER A 206 0.79 -1.51 -10.97
CA SER A 206 2.14 -1.53 -11.55
C SER A 206 3.10 -2.40 -10.75
N LEU A 207 3.05 -2.33 -9.42
CA LEU A 207 3.82 -3.19 -8.52
C LEU A 207 3.43 -4.66 -8.70
N LEU A 208 2.14 -4.97 -8.74
CA LEU A 208 1.67 -6.36 -8.94
C LEU A 208 2.06 -6.91 -10.32
N LYS A 209 2.08 -6.10 -11.39
CA LYS A 209 2.59 -6.53 -12.70
C LYS A 209 4.08 -6.87 -12.63
N PHE A 210 4.88 -6.01 -12.01
CA PHE A 210 6.32 -6.21 -11.86
C PHE A 210 6.65 -7.45 -10.99
N PHE A 211 6.13 -7.52 -9.77
CA PHE A 211 6.39 -8.63 -8.84
C PHE A 211 5.69 -9.93 -9.28
N GLY A 212 4.50 -9.82 -9.84
CA GLY A 212 3.73 -10.94 -10.36
C GLY A 212 4.33 -11.56 -11.62
N ARG A 213 5.12 -10.81 -12.40
CA ARG A 213 5.81 -11.30 -13.61
C ARG A 213 4.87 -11.98 -14.62
N GLY A 214 3.65 -11.45 -14.75
CA GLY A 214 2.62 -11.99 -15.64
C GLY A 214 1.93 -13.28 -15.17
N ARG A 215 2.29 -13.82 -14.00
CA ARG A 215 1.70 -15.04 -13.44
C ARG A 215 0.32 -14.77 -12.82
N PRO A 216 -0.56 -15.79 -12.72
CA PRO A 216 -1.82 -15.67 -11.98
C PRO A 216 -1.60 -15.32 -10.52
N LEU A 217 -2.34 -14.34 -9.98
CA LEU A 217 -2.23 -13.95 -8.56
C LEU A 217 -3.54 -14.22 -7.82
N ARG A 218 -3.43 -14.68 -6.57
CA ARG A 218 -4.57 -14.93 -5.70
C ARG A 218 -4.77 -13.76 -4.75
N LEU A 219 -5.73 -12.87 -5.02
CA LEU A 219 -5.92 -11.63 -4.28
C LEU A 219 -6.82 -11.81 -3.04
N LEU A 220 -6.26 -11.56 -1.86
CA LEU A 220 -6.95 -11.50 -0.57
C LEU A 220 -7.82 -10.24 -0.46
N THR A 221 -9.09 -10.34 -0.85
CA THR A 221 -10.04 -9.22 -0.83
C THR A 221 -11.51 -9.66 -0.75
N ASN A 222 -12.32 -8.87 -0.03
CA ASN A 222 -13.78 -8.93 -0.11
C ASN A 222 -14.37 -7.73 -0.87
N ASN A 223 -13.54 -6.78 -1.30
CA ASN A 223 -13.97 -5.62 -2.06
C ASN A 223 -13.97 -5.97 -3.57
N PRO A 224 -15.14 -6.11 -4.23
CA PRO A 224 -15.22 -6.40 -5.66
C PRO A 224 -14.66 -5.25 -6.51
N LYS A 225 -14.89 -3.99 -6.12
CA LYS A 225 -14.32 -2.82 -6.81
C LYS A 225 -12.80 -2.92 -6.93
N LYS A 226 -12.12 -3.42 -5.88
CA LYS A 226 -10.66 -3.62 -5.93
C LYS A 226 -10.25 -4.67 -6.97
N MET A 227 -11.03 -5.74 -7.14
CA MET A 227 -10.78 -6.72 -8.19
C MET A 227 -10.94 -6.06 -9.56
N GLU A 228 -12.05 -5.36 -9.77
CA GLU A 228 -12.39 -4.68 -11.03
C GLU A 228 -11.34 -3.62 -11.39
N ASP A 229 -11.00 -2.72 -10.47
CA ASP A 229 -10.02 -1.65 -10.69
C ASP A 229 -8.65 -2.23 -11.09
N LEU A 230 -8.15 -3.25 -10.36
CA LEU A 230 -6.85 -3.87 -10.67
C LEU A 230 -6.86 -4.64 -12.00
N THR A 231 -7.94 -5.35 -12.31
CA THR A 231 -8.10 -6.04 -13.60
C THR A 231 -8.19 -5.04 -14.75
N ALA A 232 -8.94 -3.95 -14.60
CA ALA A 232 -9.04 -2.88 -15.59
C ALA A 232 -7.70 -2.17 -15.81
N MET A 233 -6.87 -2.06 -14.76
CA MET A 233 -5.50 -1.57 -14.85
C MET A 233 -4.53 -2.60 -15.46
N GLY A 234 -5.00 -3.77 -15.89
CA GLY A 234 -4.22 -4.77 -16.63
C GLY A 234 -3.40 -5.71 -15.77
N VAL A 235 -3.73 -5.89 -14.48
CA VAL A 235 -3.12 -6.97 -13.68
C VAL A 235 -3.68 -8.32 -14.18
N PRO A 236 -2.84 -9.23 -14.71
CA PRO A 236 -3.33 -10.44 -15.37
C PRO A 236 -3.79 -11.49 -14.36
N ALA A 237 -4.82 -12.26 -14.75
CA ALA A 237 -5.24 -13.50 -14.08
C ALA A 237 -5.39 -13.40 -12.55
N LEU A 238 -6.10 -12.36 -12.08
CA LEU A 238 -6.45 -12.18 -10.68
C LEU A 238 -7.61 -13.09 -10.27
N THR A 239 -7.39 -13.93 -9.25
CA THR A 239 -8.43 -14.75 -8.64
C THR A 239 -8.73 -14.24 -7.23
N ARG A 240 -10.00 -13.99 -6.92
CA ARG A 240 -10.41 -13.53 -5.59
C ARG A 240 -10.25 -14.65 -4.56
N VAL A 241 -9.63 -14.34 -3.44
CA VAL A 241 -9.61 -15.17 -2.23
C VAL A 241 -10.26 -14.40 -1.09
N LYS A 242 -11.30 -14.98 -0.48
CA LYS A 242 -12.04 -14.37 0.63
C LYS A 242 -11.08 -14.08 1.80
N HIS A 243 -11.21 -12.89 2.38
CA HIS A 243 -10.29 -12.40 3.41
C HIS A 243 -11.06 -11.63 4.49
N VAL A 244 -11.58 -12.38 5.46
CA VAL A 244 -12.33 -11.85 6.61
C VAL A 244 -11.51 -12.13 7.87
N SER A 245 -11.38 -11.14 8.74
CA SER A 245 -10.75 -11.25 10.06
C SER A 245 -11.19 -10.09 10.94
N GLY A 246 -11.02 -10.24 12.27
CA GLY A 246 -11.20 -9.15 13.23
C GLY A 246 -12.62 -8.62 13.38
N VAL A 247 -13.63 -9.45 13.10
CA VAL A 247 -15.03 -9.08 13.36
C VAL A 247 -15.27 -9.03 14.86
N ASP A 248 -15.80 -7.90 15.33
CA ASP A 248 -16.12 -7.72 16.73
C ASP A 248 -17.35 -6.82 16.94
N GLU A 249 -17.73 -6.60 18.20
CA GLU A 249 -18.86 -5.74 18.56
C GLU A 249 -18.65 -4.26 18.21
N PHE A 250 -17.40 -3.77 18.17
CA PHE A 250 -17.05 -2.37 17.96
C PHE A 250 -17.05 -1.98 16.49
N ASN A 251 -16.79 -2.92 15.58
CA ASN A 251 -16.77 -2.69 14.13
C ASN A 251 -17.94 -3.33 13.37
N ARG A 252 -18.87 -4.03 14.05
CA ARG A 252 -19.99 -4.71 13.39
C ARG A 252 -20.82 -3.78 12.49
N ASN A 253 -21.14 -2.58 12.95
CA ASN A 253 -21.90 -1.60 12.15
C ASN A 253 -21.11 -1.13 10.93
N TYR A 254 -19.80 -0.93 11.10
CA TYR A 254 -18.91 -0.58 10.00
C TYR A 254 -18.81 -1.69 8.94
N LEU A 255 -18.73 -2.95 9.36
CA LEU A 255 -18.71 -4.11 8.46
C LEU A 255 -20.06 -4.34 7.76
N LYS A 256 -21.19 -4.12 8.45
CA LYS A 256 -22.52 -4.09 7.83
C LYS A 256 -22.60 -3.02 6.74
N ALA A 257 -22.15 -1.80 7.04
CA ALA A 257 -22.10 -0.72 6.03
C ALA A 257 -21.24 -1.11 4.81
N LYS A 258 -20.08 -1.76 5.01
CA LYS A 258 -19.26 -2.29 3.90
C LYS A 258 -20.00 -3.32 3.05
N ARG A 259 -20.70 -4.26 3.69
CA ARG A 259 -21.50 -5.29 3.02
C ARG A 259 -22.62 -4.65 2.19
N ASP A 260 -23.35 -3.71 2.78
CA ASP A 260 -24.48 -3.02 2.13
C ASP A 260 -23.99 -2.19 0.92
N TRP A 261 -22.70 -1.83 0.91
CA TRP A 261 -21.97 -1.22 -0.22
C TRP A 261 -21.36 -2.22 -1.21
N GLY A 262 -21.79 -3.48 -1.16
CA GLY A 262 -21.43 -4.52 -2.13
C GLY A 262 -20.15 -5.28 -1.81
N HIS A 263 -19.54 -5.11 -0.62
CA HIS A 263 -18.46 -6.02 -0.21
C HIS A 263 -19.03 -7.43 -0.03
N GLY A 264 -18.31 -8.44 -0.52
CA GLY A 264 -18.68 -9.86 -0.42
C GLY A 264 -18.48 -10.41 0.99
N LEU A 265 -19.33 -9.96 1.92
CA LEU A 265 -19.45 -10.37 3.30
C LEU A 265 -20.83 -11.00 3.51
N ASP A 266 -20.88 -12.11 4.22
CA ASP A 266 -22.09 -12.88 4.47
C ASP A 266 -22.49 -12.73 5.96
N ASP A 267 -23.73 -13.07 6.34
CA ASP A 267 -24.15 -12.95 7.74
C ASP A 267 -23.31 -13.81 8.70
N THR A 268 -22.81 -14.95 8.22
CA THR A 268 -21.88 -15.82 8.97
C THR A 268 -20.49 -15.22 9.14
N ASP A 269 -20.09 -14.26 8.31
CA ASP A 269 -18.84 -13.54 8.51
C ASP A 269 -19.00 -12.46 9.58
N LEU A 270 -20.22 -11.93 9.72
CA LEU A 270 -20.54 -10.84 10.63
C LEU A 270 -21.03 -11.32 12.00
N SER A 271 -21.26 -12.62 12.18
CA SER A 271 -21.85 -13.22 13.39
C SER A 271 -20.89 -13.21 14.56
#